data_AF-A0A2V7CXI4-F1
#
_entry.id   AF-A0A2V7CXI4-F1
#
_cell.length_a   1.000
_cell.length_b   1.000
_cell.length_c   1.000
_cell.angle_alpha   90.00
_cell.angle_beta   90.00
_cell.angle_gamma   90.00
#
_symmetry.space_group_name_H-M   'P 1'
#
loop_
_entity.id
_entity.type
_entity.pdbx_description
1 polymer ?
#
loop_
_entity_poly.entity_id
_entity_poly.type
_entity_poly.pdbx_seq_one_letter_code
_entity_poly.pdbx_strand_id
1 'polypeptide(L)'
;MKLPTADTINHHRTPGGPNGRHETDAPRHIGIWKFSKNAEPAKEFIRYLLGRPETYNEYIMSGDAFNLPAYDKLQDHPVLKTDAKYAALKSEGVQYHAYGWPAPPSDKVQLITNSFILPIMLAKAVTGTSTKDAMAWAEGEMKKIIAG
;
A
#
# COMPACT_ATOMS: atom_id res chain seq x y z
N MET A 1 -7.04 12.56 -25.34
CA MET A 1 -5.93 12.24 -26.28
C MET A 1 -5.16 11.07 -25.69
N LYS A 2 -4.98 9.98 -26.44
CA LYS A 2 -4.23 8.80 -25.96
C LYS A 2 -2.73 9.12 -26.00
N LEU A 3 -2.02 8.89 -24.90
CA LEU A 3 -0.57 9.09 -24.85
C LEU A 3 0.13 8.05 -25.75
N PRO A 4 1.26 8.38 -26.41
CA PRO A 4 2.01 7.43 -27.23
C PRO A 4 2.45 6.17 -26.48
N THR A 5 2.64 6.26 -25.16
CA THR A 5 3.06 5.15 -24.29
C THR A 5 1.90 4.28 -23.81
N ALA A 6 0.65 4.68 -24.04
CA ALA A 6 -0.51 4.01 -23.44
C ALA A 6 -0.61 2.54 -23.86
N ASP A 7 -0.18 2.17 -25.07
CA ASP A 7 -0.20 0.79 -25.55
C ASP A 7 1.00 -0.06 -25.11
N THR A 8 2.06 0.58 -24.64
CA THR A 8 3.31 -0.08 -24.25
C THR A 8 3.47 -0.19 -22.73
N ILE A 9 2.56 0.40 -21.94
CA ILE A 9 2.55 0.25 -20.49
C ILE A 9 1.71 -0.96 -20.06
N ASN A 10 2.17 -1.64 -19.03
CA ASN A 10 1.45 -2.75 -18.41
C ASN A 10 1.88 -2.90 -16.94
N HIS A 11 1.18 -3.75 -16.21
CA HIS A 11 1.50 -4.10 -14.82
C HIS A 11 2.35 -5.36 -14.78
N HIS A 12 3.24 -5.41 -13.79
CA HIS A 12 3.93 -6.63 -13.41
C HIS A 12 3.82 -6.81 -11.90
N ARG A 13 3.81 -8.06 -11.45
CA ARG A 13 3.88 -8.37 -10.03
C ARG A 13 5.31 -8.18 -9.51
N THR A 14 5.45 -7.83 -8.24
CA THR A 14 6.76 -7.67 -7.61
C THR A 14 7.57 -8.97 -7.72
N PRO A 15 8.81 -8.98 -8.21
CA PRO A 15 9.59 -10.22 -8.33
C PRO A 15 9.66 -11.01 -7.01
N GLY A 16 9.54 -12.33 -7.09
CA GLY A 16 9.66 -13.20 -5.90
C GLY A 16 11.12 -13.36 -5.48
N GLY A 17 11.35 -13.44 -4.17
CA GLY A 17 12.64 -13.78 -3.57
C GLY A 17 12.67 -15.21 -3.01
N PRO A 18 13.79 -15.62 -2.38
CA PRO A 18 13.95 -16.97 -1.81
C PRO A 18 12.88 -17.37 -0.78
N ASN A 19 12.26 -16.38 -0.11
CA ASN A 19 11.24 -16.59 0.92
C ASN A 19 9.81 -16.26 0.44
N GLY A 20 9.61 -16.14 -0.87
CA GLY A 20 8.30 -15.85 -1.46
C GLY A 20 8.18 -14.46 -2.06
N ARG A 21 6.94 -14.09 -2.38
CA ARG A 21 6.58 -12.82 -3.01
C ARG A 21 5.81 -11.97 -2.02
N HIS A 22 6.38 -10.82 -1.69
CA HIS A 22 5.84 -9.89 -0.71
C HIS A 22 5.54 -8.57 -1.43
N GLU A 23 4.32 -8.08 -1.27
CA GLU A 23 3.90 -6.79 -1.80
C GLU A 23 3.48 -5.89 -0.64
N THR A 24 3.79 -4.60 -0.74
CA THR A 24 3.32 -3.62 0.25
C THR A 24 1.98 -3.08 -0.23
N ASP A 25 0.97 -3.13 0.62
CA ASP A 25 -0.30 -2.45 0.39
C ASP A 25 -0.52 -1.34 1.44
N ALA A 26 -1.23 -0.30 1.04
CA ALA A 26 -1.53 0.87 1.86
C ALA A 26 -3.04 0.96 2.08
N PRO A 27 -3.60 0.13 2.98
CA PRO A 27 -5.03 0.17 3.27
C PRO A 27 -5.45 1.57 3.73
N ARG A 28 -6.43 2.14 3.03
CA ARG A 28 -6.98 3.45 3.34
C ARG A 28 -8.10 3.29 4.36
N HIS A 29 -8.06 4.10 5.40
CA HIS A 29 -8.99 4.04 6.51
C HIS A 29 -9.71 5.39 6.66
N ILE A 30 -10.98 5.34 7.06
CA ILE A 30 -11.76 6.50 7.46
C ILE A 30 -11.92 6.45 8.98
N GLY A 31 -11.39 7.45 9.67
CA GLY A 31 -11.47 7.58 11.12
C GLY A 31 -12.44 8.67 11.54
N ILE A 32 -13.11 8.46 12.68
CA ILE A 32 -13.90 9.50 13.35
C ILE A 32 -13.15 9.89 14.62
N TRP A 33 -12.81 11.18 14.72
CA TRP A 33 -12.21 11.72 15.93
C TRP A 33 -13.16 11.57 17.13
N LYS A 34 -12.63 11.11 18.27
CA LYS A 34 -13.41 10.93 19.51
C LYS A 34 -14.08 12.22 19.99
N PHE A 35 -13.47 13.38 19.70
CA PHE A 35 -13.99 14.70 20.09
C PHE A 35 -14.97 15.29 19.07
N SER A 36 -15.30 14.58 17.99
CA SER A 36 -16.23 15.09 16.98
C SER A 36 -17.62 15.30 17.56
N LYS A 37 -18.16 16.50 17.39
CA LYS A 37 -19.56 16.82 17.73
C LYS A 37 -20.58 16.13 16.81
N ASN A 38 -20.11 15.54 15.69
CA ASN A 38 -20.93 14.92 14.66
C ASN A 38 -20.61 13.42 14.50
N ALA A 39 -20.29 12.72 15.60
CA ALA A 39 -19.86 11.32 15.55
C ALA A 39 -20.92 10.38 14.93
N GLU A 40 -22.19 10.50 15.32
CA GLU A 40 -23.26 9.64 14.78
C GLU A 40 -23.54 9.88 13.29
N PRO A 41 -23.74 11.14 12.81
CA PRO A 41 -23.84 11.40 11.37
C PRO A 41 -22.63 10.92 10.56
N ALA A 42 -21.40 11.02 11.12
CA ALA A 42 -20.21 10.52 10.45
C ALA A 42 -20.20 8.99 10.33
N LYS A 43 -20.68 8.26 11.35
CA LYS A 43 -20.85 6.80 11.27
C LYS A 43 -21.86 6.42 10.19
N GLU A 44 -22.99 7.12 10.12
CA GLU A 44 -24.00 6.91 9.07
C GLU A 44 -23.42 7.15 7.67
N PHE A 45 -22.63 8.21 7.51
CA PHE A 45 -21.95 8.48 6.24
C PHE A 45 -20.98 7.37 5.84
N ILE A 46 -20.17 6.85 6.78
CA ILE A 46 -19.25 5.73 6.51
C ILE A 46 -20.03 4.47 6.12
N ARG A 47 -21.14 4.16 6.81
CA ARG A 47 -22.03 3.04 6.45
C ARG A 47 -22.63 3.20 5.06
N TYR A 48 -23.03 4.42 4.70
CA TYR A 48 -23.51 4.72 3.35
C TYR A 48 -22.44 4.48 2.29
N LEU A 49 -21.22 5.01 2.52
CA LEU A 49 -20.13 4.97 1.54
C LEU A 49 -19.57 3.56 1.32
N LEU A 50 -19.33 2.82 2.42
CA LEU A 50 -18.64 1.53 2.38
C LEU A 50 -19.56 0.33 2.57
N GLY A 51 -20.72 0.52 3.21
CA GLY A 51 -21.62 -0.57 3.58
C GLY A 51 -22.72 -0.85 2.56
N ARG A 52 -22.95 0.05 1.60
CA ARG A 52 -23.90 -0.18 0.49
C ARG A 52 -23.14 -0.69 -0.73
N PRO A 53 -23.44 -1.90 -1.23
CA PRO A 53 -22.75 -2.46 -2.39
C PRO A 53 -22.74 -1.54 -3.60
N GLU A 54 -23.84 -0.85 -3.89
CA GLU A 54 -23.98 0.03 -5.04
C GLU A 54 -23.04 1.23 -4.94
N THR A 55 -23.06 1.92 -3.79
CA THR A 55 -22.18 3.08 -3.52
C THR A 55 -20.71 2.68 -3.53
N TYR A 56 -20.39 1.54 -2.89
CA TYR A 56 -19.00 1.07 -2.86
C TYR A 56 -18.51 0.65 -4.24
N ASN A 57 -19.34 -0.04 -5.04
CA ASN A 57 -19.00 -0.41 -6.41
C ASN A 57 -18.80 0.82 -7.28
N GLU A 58 -19.67 1.84 -7.18
CA GLU A 58 -19.51 3.10 -7.90
C GLU A 58 -18.18 3.77 -7.53
N TYR A 59 -17.84 3.83 -6.24
CA TYR A 59 -16.57 4.36 -5.76
C TYR A 59 -15.37 3.61 -6.37
N ILE A 60 -15.37 2.27 -6.36
CA ILE A 60 -14.29 1.49 -6.96
C ILE A 60 -14.21 1.69 -8.47
N MET A 61 -15.35 1.69 -9.18
CA MET A 61 -15.38 1.91 -10.63
C MET A 61 -14.86 3.30 -11.01
N SER A 62 -15.15 4.32 -10.19
CA SER A 62 -14.67 5.69 -10.42
C SER A 62 -13.15 5.82 -10.35
N GLY A 63 -12.49 4.91 -9.63
CA GLY A 63 -11.04 4.86 -9.49
C GLY A 63 -10.31 4.18 -10.65
N ASP A 64 -11.03 3.56 -11.60
CA ASP A 64 -10.45 2.85 -12.76
C ASP A 64 -9.26 1.95 -12.40
N ALA A 65 -9.49 1.03 -11.45
CA ALA A 65 -8.50 0.09 -10.90
C ALA A 65 -7.27 0.71 -10.21
N PHE A 66 -7.24 2.02 -10.00
CA PHE A 66 -6.21 2.66 -9.16
C PHE A 66 -6.34 2.27 -7.69
N ASN A 67 -7.57 2.16 -7.18
CA ASN A 67 -7.88 1.59 -5.88
C ASN A 67 -8.61 0.25 -6.09
N LEU A 68 -8.18 -0.79 -5.39
CA LEU A 68 -8.83 -2.10 -5.41
C LEU A 68 -9.77 -2.27 -4.21
N PRO A 69 -10.80 -3.13 -4.32
CA PRO A 69 -11.63 -3.50 -3.18
C PRO A 69 -10.82 -4.14 -2.05
N ALA A 70 -11.13 -3.75 -0.81
CA ALA A 70 -10.45 -4.28 0.38
C ALA A 70 -11.06 -5.59 0.91
N TYR A 71 -12.21 -6.03 0.38
CA TYR A 71 -12.97 -7.18 0.88
C TYR A 71 -12.73 -8.43 0.04
N ASP A 72 -12.48 -9.58 0.68
CA ASP A 72 -12.18 -10.86 0.01
C ASP A 72 -13.24 -11.26 -1.04
N LYS A 73 -14.51 -10.98 -0.78
CA LYS A 73 -15.62 -11.29 -1.69
C LYS A 73 -15.65 -10.42 -2.96
N LEU A 74 -14.82 -9.39 -3.04
CA LEU A 74 -14.75 -8.44 -4.15
C LEU A 74 -13.43 -8.55 -4.94
N GLN A 75 -12.67 -9.62 -4.75
CA GLN A 75 -11.41 -9.83 -5.47
C GLN A 75 -11.58 -10.08 -7.00
N ASP A 76 -12.79 -10.43 -7.46
CA ASP A 76 -13.14 -10.48 -8.90
C ASP A 76 -14.06 -9.31 -9.34
N HIS A 77 -13.90 -8.14 -8.70
CA HIS A 77 -14.72 -6.96 -9.00
C HIS A 77 -14.67 -6.57 -10.50
N PRO A 78 -15.81 -6.14 -11.11
CA PRO A 78 -15.89 -5.84 -12.54
C PRO A 78 -14.86 -4.84 -13.07
N VAL A 79 -14.34 -3.94 -12.23
CA VAL A 79 -13.29 -2.98 -12.59
C VAL A 79 -12.05 -3.66 -13.20
N LEU A 80 -11.73 -4.88 -12.79
CA LEU A 80 -10.57 -5.61 -13.33
C LEU A 80 -10.77 -6.13 -14.76
N LYS A 81 -11.98 -5.99 -15.32
CA LYS A 81 -12.37 -6.44 -16.65
C LYS A 81 -12.58 -5.26 -17.62
N THR A 82 -12.42 -4.02 -17.17
CA THR A 82 -12.58 -2.83 -18.02
C THR A 82 -11.41 -2.61 -18.97
N ASP A 83 -10.21 -3.10 -18.61
CA ASP A 83 -9.02 -3.16 -19.46
C ASP A 83 -8.28 -4.50 -19.24
N ALA A 84 -7.86 -5.15 -20.33
CA ALA A 84 -7.09 -6.39 -20.28
C ALA A 84 -5.77 -6.26 -19.47
N LYS A 85 -5.20 -5.05 -19.37
CA LYS A 85 -4.00 -4.76 -18.58
C LYS A 85 -4.22 -4.85 -17.07
N TYR A 86 -5.46 -4.80 -16.61
CA TYR A 86 -5.78 -4.98 -15.18
C TYR A 86 -5.78 -6.45 -14.76
N ALA A 87 -5.66 -7.41 -15.68
CA ALA A 87 -5.59 -8.83 -15.33
C ALA A 87 -4.43 -9.16 -14.35
N ALA A 88 -3.30 -8.45 -14.47
CA ALA A 88 -2.15 -8.61 -13.58
C ALA A 88 -2.37 -8.07 -12.16
N LEU A 89 -3.38 -7.21 -11.96
CA LEU A 89 -3.78 -6.69 -10.65
C LEU A 89 -4.57 -7.70 -9.82
N LYS A 90 -4.99 -8.83 -10.42
CA LYS A 90 -5.54 -9.96 -9.65
C LYS A 90 -4.48 -10.53 -8.72
N SER A 91 -4.83 -10.68 -7.46
CA SER A 91 -3.87 -10.88 -6.39
C SER A 91 -3.80 -12.30 -5.82
N GLU A 92 -4.35 -13.29 -6.52
CA GLU A 92 -4.25 -14.68 -6.08
C GLU A 92 -2.79 -15.07 -5.79
N GLY A 93 -2.55 -15.51 -4.54
CA GLY A 93 -1.24 -15.95 -4.06
C GLY A 93 -0.24 -14.84 -3.68
N VAL A 94 -0.64 -13.57 -3.69
CA VAL A 94 0.21 -12.46 -3.21
C VAL A 94 0.07 -12.30 -1.70
N GLN A 95 1.19 -12.18 -0.99
CA GLN A 95 1.18 -11.79 0.41
C GLN A 95 1.33 -10.27 0.51
N TYR A 96 0.22 -9.59 0.79
CA TYR A 96 0.22 -8.17 1.09
C TYR A 96 0.60 -7.90 2.54
N HIS A 97 1.46 -6.92 2.73
CA HIS A 97 1.95 -6.50 4.04
C HIS A 97 1.80 -5.00 4.21
N ALA A 98 1.45 -4.58 5.42
CA ALA A 98 1.54 -3.18 5.79
C ALA A 98 3.00 -2.76 5.96
N TYR A 99 3.28 -1.46 5.86
CA TYR A 99 4.59 -0.91 6.21
C TYR A 99 5.02 -1.32 7.61
N GLY A 100 6.26 -1.81 7.72
CA GLY A 100 6.85 -2.25 8.97
C GLY A 100 6.63 -3.73 9.31
N TRP A 101 5.88 -4.49 8.51
CA TRP A 101 5.78 -5.94 8.68
C TRP A 101 7.17 -6.60 8.77
N PRO A 102 7.37 -7.61 9.64
CA PRO A 102 6.37 -8.26 10.50
C PRO A 102 6.15 -7.57 11.86
N ALA A 103 6.75 -6.40 12.10
CA ALA A 103 6.57 -5.70 13.37
C ALA A 103 5.13 -5.15 13.51
N PRO A 104 4.56 -5.11 14.73
CA PRO A 104 3.31 -4.42 14.98
C PRO A 104 3.42 -2.91 14.64
N PRO A 105 2.32 -2.27 14.21
CA PRO A 105 2.28 -0.82 14.02
C PRO A 105 2.65 -0.08 15.31
N SER A 106 3.56 0.89 15.21
CA SER A 106 3.95 1.77 16.32
C SER A 106 4.43 3.12 15.79
N ASP A 107 4.49 4.12 16.68
CA ASP A 107 5.10 5.41 16.42
C ASP A 107 6.58 5.28 16.01
N LYS A 108 7.32 4.35 16.64
CA LYS A 108 8.71 4.03 16.29
C LYS A 108 8.84 3.45 14.86
N VAL A 109 7.97 2.52 14.47
CA VAL A 109 7.94 1.99 13.09
C VAL A 109 7.60 3.10 12.08
N GLN A 110 6.64 3.97 12.43
CA GLN A 110 6.32 5.14 11.59
C GLN A 110 7.50 6.11 11.50
N LEU A 111 8.23 6.32 12.59
CA LEU A 111 9.42 7.18 12.63
C LEU A 111 10.51 6.65 11.72
N ILE A 112 10.80 5.34 11.71
CA ILE A 112 11.76 4.74 10.76
C ILE A 112 11.44 5.12 9.31
N THR A 113 10.15 5.03 8.94
CA THR A 113 9.68 5.41 7.61
C THR A 113 9.87 6.90 7.35
N ASN A 114 9.44 7.75 8.30
CA ASN A 114 9.49 9.21 8.19
C ASN A 114 10.91 9.78 8.25
N SER A 115 11.87 9.03 8.78
CA SER A 115 13.29 9.40 8.81
C SER A 115 14.03 9.05 7.51
N PHE A 116 13.33 8.51 6.51
CA PHE A 116 13.90 8.17 5.19
C PHE A 116 15.13 7.25 5.26
N ILE A 117 15.24 6.41 6.30
CA ILE A 117 16.42 5.55 6.51
C ILE A 117 16.65 4.64 5.31
N LEU A 118 15.60 3.98 4.79
CA LEU A 118 15.72 3.08 3.64
C LEU A 118 16.11 3.84 2.34
N PRO A 119 15.45 4.95 1.95
CA PRO A 119 15.93 5.78 0.84
C PRO A 119 17.39 6.24 0.98
N ILE A 120 17.83 6.65 2.18
CA ILE A 120 19.20 7.09 2.42
C ILE A 120 20.18 5.91 2.32
N MET A 121 19.79 4.71 2.78
CA MET A 121 20.57 3.49 2.61
C MET A 121 20.84 3.22 1.13
N LEU A 122 19.80 3.29 0.31
CA LEU A 122 19.90 3.11 -1.14
C LEU A 122 20.78 4.19 -1.76
N ALA A 123 20.58 5.47 -1.38
CA ALA A 123 21.40 6.58 -1.85
C ALA A 123 22.89 6.34 -1.56
N LYS A 124 23.24 5.93 -0.33
CA LYS A 124 24.62 5.60 0.05
C LYS A 124 25.21 4.50 -0.84
N ALA A 125 24.46 3.43 -1.07
CA ALA A 125 24.91 2.30 -1.88
C ALA A 125 25.17 2.72 -3.34
N VAL A 126 24.26 3.49 -3.95
CA VAL A 126 24.41 3.91 -5.35
C VAL A 126 25.44 5.02 -5.54
N THR A 127 25.84 5.72 -4.48
CA THR A 127 26.88 6.76 -4.50
C THR A 127 28.24 6.28 -3.96
N GLY A 128 28.47 4.96 -3.88
CA GLY A 128 29.81 4.40 -3.65
C GLY A 128 30.10 3.87 -2.24
N THR A 129 29.14 3.88 -1.32
CA THR A 129 29.27 3.08 -0.08
C THR A 129 29.06 1.61 -0.41
N SER A 130 29.83 0.69 0.20
CA SER A 130 29.59 -0.74 -0.01
C SER A 130 28.18 -1.10 0.45
N THR A 131 27.53 -2.06 -0.22
CA THR A 131 26.17 -2.50 0.15
C THR A 131 26.11 -2.97 1.59
N LYS A 132 27.15 -3.68 2.06
CA LYS A 132 27.29 -4.13 3.45
C LYS A 132 27.29 -2.96 4.44
N ASP A 133 28.08 -1.92 4.18
CA ASP A 133 28.21 -0.78 5.10
C ASP A 133 26.97 0.11 5.08
N ALA A 134 26.34 0.28 3.90
CA ALA A 134 25.07 0.98 3.78
C ALA A 134 23.97 0.30 4.61
N MET A 135 23.85 -1.03 4.50
CA MET A 135 22.90 -1.81 5.29
C MET A 135 23.21 -1.74 6.79
N ALA A 136 24.49 -1.87 7.19
CA ALA A 136 24.90 -1.78 8.59
C ALA A 136 24.57 -0.41 9.20
N TRP A 137 24.76 0.67 8.43
CA TRP A 137 24.34 2.01 8.83
C TRP A 137 22.82 2.08 9.06
N ALA A 138 22.02 1.60 8.09
CA ALA A 138 20.57 1.65 8.16
C ALA A 138 20.03 0.84 9.35
N GLU A 139 20.55 -0.37 9.57
CA GLU A 139 20.23 -1.20 10.72
C GLU A 139 20.54 -0.48 12.05
N GLY A 140 21.69 0.19 12.13
CA GLY A 140 22.08 0.98 13.29
C GLY A 140 21.10 2.12 13.60
N GLU A 141 20.69 2.88 12.58
CA GLU A 141 19.70 3.96 12.75
C GLU A 141 18.34 3.43 13.17
N MET A 142 17.87 2.33 12.58
CA MET A 142 16.61 1.69 12.98
C MET A 142 16.68 1.21 14.44
N LYS A 143 17.79 0.57 14.86
CA LYS A 143 17.96 0.11 16.24
C LYS A 143 17.90 1.24 17.26
N LYS A 144 18.47 2.42 16.95
CA LYS A 144 18.38 3.60 17.83
C LYS A 144 16.93 4.03 18.03
N ILE A 145 16.15 4.13 16.95
CA ILE A 145 14.72 4.47 17.02
C ILE A 145 13.94 3.43 17.84
N ILE A 146 14.23 2.15 17.64
CA ILE A 146 13.56 1.08 18.39
C ILE A 146 13.92 1.13 19.88
N ALA A 147 15.17 1.45 20.24
CA ALA A 147 15.59 1.58 21.63
C ALA A 147 14.90 2.75 22.36
N GLY A 148 14.65 3.86 21.67
CA GLY A 148 14.11 5.10 22.25
C GLY A 148 15.22 6.07 22.59
#